data_AF-A0A962QU25-F1
#
_entry.id   AF-A0A962QU25-F1
#
_cell.length_a   1.000
_cell.length_b   1.000
_cell.length_c   1.000
_cell.angle_alpha   90.00
_cell.angle_beta   90.00
_cell.angle_gamma   90.00
#
_symmetry.space_group_name_H-M   'P 1'
#
loop_
_entity.id
_entity.type
_entity.pdbx_description
1 polymer ?
#
loop_
_entity_poly.entity_id
_entity_poly.type
_entity_poly.pdbx_seq_one_letter_code
_entity_poly.pdbx_strand_id
1 'polypeptide(L)'
;EPISGRKVSSYCIDLPVGQNRRKTFAIPRDCAGVLQLIDEGSFYRSSVLDRRIWQKVESDCRYHGFLNRHPMEEMEDHVTSYDFMNARLDDLPIDQRCAHDQTPEGLAACNPAATDAFGLLHHLPLGLPQGEPASSHEGSDCQLRNGVFRGRLHIDAQGIHCDAEPNTPSLRLISVDFADVNGDQVLDAVLRFIPLGPGAVRLPMTLPVTRFSDSGPFTVPDLDPPAPPQLR
;
A
#
# COMPACT_ATOMS: atom_id res chain seq x y z
N GLU A 1 -2.26 17.94 -7.58
CA GLU A 1 -0.91 17.48 -7.18
C GLU A 1 -0.80 15.97 -7.33
N PRO A 2 0.16 15.47 -8.12
CA PRO A 2 0.21 14.05 -8.49
C PRO A 2 0.74 13.09 -7.41
N ILE A 3 1.02 13.57 -6.19
CA ILE A 3 1.58 12.78 -5.07
C ILE A 3 0.74 12.95 -3.79
N SER A 4 -0.52 13.35 -3.91
CA SER A 4 -1.30 13.79 -2.74
C SER A 4 -1.82 12.65 -1.85
N GLY A 5 -1.67 11.39 -2.23
CA GLY A 5 -2.14 10.24 -1.44
C GLY A 5 -3.62 10.31 -1.07
N ARG A 6 -4.41 11.12 -1.77
CA ARG A 6 -5.84 11.25 -1.50
C ARG A 6 -6.54 9.95 -1.92
N LYS A 7 -7.63 9.62 -1.22
CA LYS A 7 -8.69 8.70 -1.66
C LYS A 7 -8.92 8.85 -3.18
N VAL A 8 -9.32 7.78 -3.88
CA VAL A 8 -9.73 7.88 -5.29
C VAL A 8 -10.99 8.74 -5.37
N SER A 9 -10.80 10.06 -5.30
CA SER A 9 -11.80 11.08 -5.55
C SER A 9 -12.04 11.09 -7.04
N SER A 10 -13.29 11.12 -7.49
CA SER A 10 -13.57 11.24 -8.92
C SER A 10 -12.84 12.43 -9.54
N TYR A 11 -12.06 12.21 -10.59
CA TYR A 11 -11.35 13.29 -11.31
C TYR A 11 -11.29 13.02 -12.81
N CYS A 12 -11.21 14.10 -13.60
CA CYS A 12 -10.92 14.02 -15.03
C CYS A 12 -9.43 14.33 -15.26
N ILE A 13 -8.80 13.59 -16.16
CA ILE A 13 -7.40 13.79 -16.52
C ILE A 13 -7.16 13.58 -18.01
N ASP A 14 -6.39 14.48 -18.61
CA ASP A 14 -5.98 14.39 -20.00
C ASP A 14 -4.63 13.68 -20.09
N LEU A 15 -4.59 12.53 -20.76
CA LEU A 15 -3.37 11.74 -20.91
C LEU A 15 -2.95 11.60 -22.38
N PRO A 16 -1.63 11.59 -22.68
CA PRO A 16 -1.15 11.28 -24.01
C PRO A 16 -1.35 9.80 -24.31
N VAL A 17 -2.01 9.50 -25.44
CA VAL A 17 -2.31 8.13 -25.91
C VAL A 17 -1.60 7.79 -27.23
N GLY A 18 -0.70 8.67 -27.68
CA GLY A 18 0.06 8.54 -28.92
C GLY A 18 0.77 9.84 -29.30
N GLN A 19 1.48 9.84 -30.43
CA GLN A 19 2.10 11.07 -30.95
C GLN A 19 1.03 12.13 -31.23
N ASN A 20 1.11 13.26 -30.52
CA ASN A 20 0.18 14.40 -30.62
C ASN A 20 -1.31 14.08 -30.38
N ARG A 21 -1.61 12.94 -29.74
CA ARG A 21 -2.99 12.56 -29.39
C ARG A 21 -3.14 12.50 -27.88
N ARG A 22 -4.08 13.27 -27.35
CA ARG A 22 -4.50 13.22 -25.94
C ARG A 22 -5.94 12.75 -25.85
N LYS A 23 -6.27 12.05 -24.78
CA LYS A 23 -7.63 11.63 -24.44
C LYS A 23 -7.91 12.00 -22.99
N THR A 24 -9.11 12.50 -22.74
CA THR A 24 -9.62 12.75 -21.38
C THR A 24 -10.19 11.46 -20.83
N PHE A 25 -9.81 11.13 -19.59
CA PHE A 25 -10.32 10.00 -18.82
C PHE A 25 -10.96 10.51 -17.54
N ALA A 26 -12.13 9.99 -17.17
CA ALA A 26 -12.74 10.19 -15.87
C ALA A 26 -12.47 8.97 -14.98
N ILE A 27 -11.67 9.16 -13.94
CA ILE A 27 -11.34 8.11 -12.97
C ILE A 27 -12.35 8.17 -11.82
N PRO A 28 -12.92 7.03 -11.38
CA PRO A 28 -12.57 5.65 -11.74
C PRO A 28 -13.35 5.05 -12.94
N ARG A 29 -14.36 5.74 -13.47
CA ARG A 29 -15.25 5.21 -14.52
C ARG A 29 -14.51 4.62 -15.72
N ASP A 30 -13.43 5.26 -16.16
CA ASP A 30 -12.70 4.88 -17.36
C ASP A 30 -11.47 3.99 -17.05
N CYS A 31 -11.35 3.45 -15.82
CA CYS A 31 -10.18 2.68 -15.39
C CYS A 31 -9.91 1.41 -16.21
N ALA A 32 -10.94 0.66 -16.60
CA ALA A 32 -10.76 -0.52 -17.43
C ALA A 32 -10.06 -0.18 -18.76
N GLY A 33 -10.46 0.92 -19.39
CA GLY A 33 -9.82 1.41 -20.61
C GLY A 33 -8.40 1.91 -20.39
N VAL A 34 -8.10 2.53 -19.24
CA VAL A 34 -6.73 2.96 -18.88
C VAL A 34 -5.81 1.77 -18.67
N LEU A 35 -6.25 0.74 -17.96
CA LEU A 35 -5.43 -0.43 -17.64
C LEU A 35 -5.13 -1.27 -18.89
N GLN A 36 -6.14 -1.52 -19.73
CA GLN A 36 -5.95 -2.19 -21.03
C GLN A 36 -4.88 -1.50 -21.86
N LEU A 37 -4.97 -0.17 -21.90
CA LEU A 37 -4.02 0.67 -22.58
C LEU A 37 -2.60 0.42 -22.03
N ILE A 38 -2.39 0.53 -20.71
CA ILE A 38 -1.09 0.27 -20.07
C ILE A 38 -0.53 -1.11 -20.46
N ASP A 39 -1.35 -2.15 -20.42
CA ASP A 39 -0.95 -3.53 -20.76
C ASP A 39 -0.55 -3.68 -22.24
N GLU A 40 -1.18 -2.92 -23.14
CA GLU A 40 -0.82 -2.85 -24.56
C GLU A 40 0.48 -2.05 -24.83
N GLY A 41 1.11 -1.48 -23.79
CA GLY A 41 2.40 -0.79 -23.89
C GLY A 41 2.36 0.56 -24.62
N SER A 42 1.17 1.10 -24.89
CA SER A 42 1.03 2.31 -25.72
C SER A 42 1.33 3.64 -24.99
N PHE A 43 1.78 3.58 -23.72
CA PHE A 43 1.75 4.72 -22.78
C PHE A 43 3.10 5.23 -22.30
N TYR A 44 4.16 4.43 -22.42
CA TYR A 44 5.47 4.78 -21.86
C TYR A 44 6.40 5.56 -22.81
N ARG A 45 5.91 6.06 -23.94
CA ARG A 45 6.74 6.75 -24.96
C ARG A 45 6.90 8.27 -24.77
N SER A 46 6.48 8.81 -23.64
CA SER A 46 6.37 10.26 -23.39
C SER A 46 7.38 10.79 -22.34
N SER A 47 7.23 12.07 -21.97
CA SER A 47 8.11 12.77 -21.02
C SER A 47 8.12 12.13 -19.62
N VAL A 48 9.10 12.49 -18.77
CA VAL A 48 9.14 12.06 -17.35
C VAL A 48 7.85 12.43 -16.60
N LEU A 49 7.29 13.62 -16.88
CA LEU A 49 6.07 14.08 -16.26
C LEU A 49 4.89 13.19 -16.63
N ASP A 50 4.73 12.90 -17.92
CA ASP A 50 3.64 12.03 -18.39
C ASP A 50 3.73 10.63 -17.79
N ARG A 51 4.93 10.06 -17.68
CA ARG A 51 5.14 8.76 -17.02
C ARG A 51 4.68 8.75 -15.56
N ARG A 52 4.99 9.80 -14.80
CA ARG A 52 4.53 9.91 -13.39
C ARG A 52 3.01 10.06 -13.29
N ILE A 53 2.40 10.77 -14.23
CA ILE A 53 0.95 10.91 -14.28
C ILE A 53 0.32 9.55 -14.60
N TRP A 54 0.82 8.82 -15.61
CA TRP A 54 0.38 7.46 -15.93
C TRP A 54 0.50 6.51 -14.72
N GLN A 55 1.64 6.51 -14.03
CA GLN A 55 1.83 5.72 -12.81
C GLN A 55 0.81 6.05 -11.72
N LYS A 56 0.47 7.34 -11.54
CA LYS A 56 -0.56 7.73 -10.58
C LYS A 56 -1.94 7.18 -10.99
N VAL A 57 -2.32 7.36 -12.24
CA VAL A 57 -3.64 6.91 -12.73
C VAL A 57 -3.73 5.39 -12.66
N GLU A 58 -2.66 4.68 -13.03
CA GLU A 58 -2.55 3.23 -12.86
C GLU A 58 -2.77 2.81 -11.41
N SER A 59 -2.03 3.42 -10.47
CA SER A 59 -2.14 3.14 -9.04
C SER A 59 -3.57 3.38 -8.53
N ASP A 60 -4.21 4.49 -8.91
CA ASP A 60 -5.59 4.79 -8.50
C ASP A 60 -6.60 3.78 -9.09
N CYS A 61 -6.42 3.37 -10.35
CA CYS A 61 -7.31 2.43 -11.00
C CYS A 61 -7.19 1.02 -10.45
N ARG A 62 -5.95 0.55 -10.23
CA ARG A 62 -5.70 -0.72 -9.55
C ARG A 62 -6.31 -0.70 -8.15
N TYR A 63 -6.06 0.37 -7.38
CA TYR A 63 -6.60 0.52 -6.02
C TYR A 63 -8.13 0.55 -6.00
N HIS A 64 -8.76 1.26 -6.94
CA HIS A 64 -10.21 1.23 -7.08
C HIS A 64 -10.73 -0.19 -7.38
N GLY A 65 -10.08 -0.92 -8.30
CA GLY A 65 -10.44 -2.31 -8.60
C GLY A 65 -10.31 -3.22 -7.38
N PHE A 66 -9.27 -3.03 -6.58
CA PHE A 66 -9.04 -3.78 -5.34
C PHE A 66 -10.15 -3.55 -4.30
N LEU A 67 -10.52 -2.30 -4.04
CA LEU A 67 -11.59 -1.98 -3.09
C LEU A 67 -12.99 -2.43 -3.54
N ASN A 68 -13.19 -2.68 -4.83
CA ASN A 68 -14.50 -3.04 -5.40
C ASN A 68 -14.49 -4.43 -6.02
N ARG A 69 -13.60 -5.32 -5.54
CA ARG A 69 -13.49 -6.70 -6.02
C ARG A 69 -14.73 -7.51 -5.66
N HIS A 70 -15.25 -7.30 -4.45
CA HIS A 70 -16.43 -7.97 -3.92
C HIS A 70 -17.53 -6.95 -3.55
N PRO A 71 -18.81 -7.34 -3.63
CA PRO A 71 -19.92 -6.48 -3.24
C PRO A 71 -19.94 -6.26 -1.72
N MET A 72 -20.29 -5.05 -1.32
CA MET A 72 -20.34 -4.60 0.07
C MET A 72 -21.75 -4.80 0.66
N GLU A 73 -22.20 -6.05 0.76
CA GLU A 73 -23.54 -6.40 1.27
C GLU A 73 -23.43 -7.30 2.50
N GLU A 74 -24.12 -6.92 3.59
CA GLU A 74 -24.26 -7.72 4.83
C GLU A 74 -22.92 -8.22 5.45
N MET A 75 -21.97 -7.31 5.68
CA MET A 75 -20.65 -7.68 6.23
C MET A 75 -20.61 -7.69 7.76
N GLU A 76 -19.82 -8.61 8.31
CA GLU A 76 -19.37 -8.56 9.69
C GLU A 76 -18.30 -7.47 9.86
N ASP A 77 -18.59 -6.47 10.67
CA ASP A 77 -17.67 -5.35 10.91
C ASP A 77 -17.05 -5.43 12.30
N HIS A 78 -15.74 -5.67 12.31
CA HIS A 78 -14.93 -5.51 13.50
C HIS A 78 -13.89 -4.40 13.34
N VAL A 79 -13.67 -3.81 12.17
CA VAL A 79 -12.49 -2.97 11.92
C VAL A 79 -12.78 -1.46 12.03
N THR A 80 -14.01 -1.01 11.77
CA THR A 80 -14.31 0.44 11.64
C THR A 80 -14.19 1.22 12.95
N SER A 81 -14.35 0.54 14.08
CA SER A 81 -14.26 1.14 15.41
C SER A 81 -12.83 1.44 15.86
N TYR A 82 -11.82 0.89 15.17
CA TYR A 82 -10.42 1.07 15.51
C TYR A 82 -9.86 2.38 14.92
N ASP A 83 -9.16 3.16 15.74
CA ASP A 83 -8.54 4.42 15.31
C ASP A 83 -7.19 4.16 14.61
N PHE A 84 -7.26 3.84 13.33
CA PHE A 84 -6.06 3.62 12.50
C PHE A 84 -5.15 4.86 12.40
N MET A 85 -5.68 6.07 12.60
CA MET A 85 -4.86 7.28 12.59
C MET A 85 -3.96 7.37 13.83
N ASN A 86 -4.29 6.65 14.90
CA ASN A 86 -3.47 6.57 16.11
C ASN A 86 -3.07 5.12 16.44
N ALA A 87 -3.01 4.25 15.44
CA ALA A 87 -2.66 2.83 15.61
C ALA A 87 -1.25 2.66 16.19
N ARG A 88 -1.08 1.63 17.02
CA ARG A 88 0.26 1.10 17.30
C ARG A 88 0.70 0.27 16.09
N LEU A 89 1.95 0.42 15.68
CA LEU A 89 2.50 -0.36 14.58
C LEU A 89 2.60 -1.85 14.92
N ASP A 90 2.78 -2.17 16.21
CA ASP A 90 2.76 -3.55 16.73
C ASP A 90 1.38 -4.23 16.57
N ASP A 91 0.30 -3.45 16.52
CA ASP A 91 -1.05 -3.99 16.33
C ASP A 91 -1.27 -4.40 14.86
N LEU A 92 -0.48 -3.87 13.93
CA LEU A 92 -0.65 -4.09 12.50
C LEU A 92 0.09 -5.37 12.07
N PRO A 93 -0.53 -6.22 11.24
CA PRO A 93 0.04 -7.49 10.80
C PRO A 93 1.00 -7.27 9.63
N ILE A 94 2.01 -6.41 9.84
CA ILE A 94 3.03 -6.20 8.82
C ILE A 94 3.93 -7.43 8.79
N ASP A 95 4.03 -8.03 7.60
CA ASP A 95 4.61 -9.36 7.41
C ASP A 95 6.02 -9.50 8.01
N GLN A 96 6.12 -10.39 9.02
CA GLN A 96 7.36 -10.74 9.72
C GLN A 96 8.22 -11.73 8.92
N ARG A 97 7.64 -12.42 7.93
CA ARG A 97 8.31 -13.52 7.19
C ARG A 97 9.45 -13.02 6.33
N CYS A 98 9.49 -11.73 6.05
CA CYS A 98 10.44 -11.13 5.14
C CYS A 98 11.81 -10.78 5.70
N ALA A 99 11.98 -10.85 7.02
CA ALA A 99 13.23 -10.42 7.62
C ALA A 99 14.27 -11.53 7.81
N HIS A 100 13.93 -12.80 7.58
CA HIS A 100 14.83 -13.89 7.91
C HIS A 100 14.93 -15.07 6.95
N ASP A 101 14.06 -15.17 5.94
CA ASP A 101 14.15 -16.29 5.01
C ASP A 101 15.24 -16.03 3.95
N GLN A 102 16.47 -16.45 4.26
CA GLN A 102 17.60 -16.50 3.33
C GLN A 102 17.59 -17.76 2.45
N THR A 103 16.60 -18.64 2.61
CA THR A 103 16.45 -19.83 1.77
C THR A 103 15.88 -19.42 0.40
N PRO A 104 16.26 -20.07 -0.71
CA PRO A 104 15.73 -19.74 -2.04
C PRO A 104 14.20 -19.85 -2.14
N GLU A 105 13.58 -20.72 -1.35
CA GLU A 105 12.12 -20.91 -1.26
C GLU A 105 11.45 -19.83 -0.41
N GLY A 106 12.08 -19.41 0.68
CA GLY A 106 11.59 -18.31 1.52
C GLY A 106 11.84 -16.92 0.92
N LEU A 107 12.87 -16.74 0.08
CA LEU A 107 13.08 -15.55 -0.77
C LEU A 107 12.07 -15.46 -1.91
N ALA A 108 11.54 -16.59 -2.39
CA ALA A 108 10.46 -16.61 -3.37
C ALA A 108 9.10 -16.29 -2.72
N ALA A 109 8.90 -16.70 -1.45
CA ALA A 109 7.72 -16.36 -0.65
C ALA A 109 7.76 -14.91 -0.13
N CYS A 110 8.94 -14.41 0.24
CA CYS A 110 9.23 -13.01 0.55
C CYS A 110 9.91 -12.33 -0.64
N ASN A 111 9.20 -12.20 -1.74
CA ASN A 111 9.61 -11.20 -2.71
C ASN A 111 9.18 -9.84 -2.14
N PRO A 112 10.06 -8.86 -1.84
CA PRO A 112 9.63 -7.53 -1.39
C PRO A 112 8.80 -6.79 -2.45
N ALA A 113 8.83 -7.26 -3.70
CA ALA A 113 7.95 -6.86 -4.79
C ALA A 113 6.77 -7.83 -5.02
N ALA A 114 6.52 -8.78 -4.11
CA ALA A 114 5.30 -9.58 -4.11
C ALA A 114 4.13 -8.61 -4.00
N THR A 115 3.22 -8.75 -4.96
CA THR A 115 2.02 -7.93 -5.12
C THR A 115 0.85 -8.88 -5.27
N ASP A 116 -0.37 -8.45 -4.94
CA ASP A 116 -1.56 -9.24 -5.25
C ASP A 116 -1.82 -9.28 -6.77
N ALA A 117 -2.91 -9.94 -7.19
CA ALA A 117 -3.36 -9.94 -8.59
C ALA A 117 -3.53 -8.54 -9.21
N PHE A 118 -3.66 -7.49 -8.40
CA PHE A 118 -3.80 -6.10 -8.86
C PHE A 118 -2.49 -5.33 -8.85
N GLY A 119 -1.38 -5.88 -8.34
CA GLY A 119 -0.10 -5.19 -8.28
C GLY A 119 0.05 -4.24 -7.07
N LEU A 120 -0.78 -4.38 -6.02
CA LEU A 120 -0.94 -3.34 -4.98
C LEU A 120 -0.31 -3.62 -3.63
N LEU A 121 -0.16 -4.90 -3.29
CA LEU A 121 0.57 -5.26 -2.08
C LEU A 121 2.05 -5.00 -2.34
N HIS A 122 2.68 -4.22 -1.50
CA HIS A 122 4.13 -4.13 -1.47
C HIS A 122 4.52 -4.34 -0.02
N HIS A 123 5.46 -5.24 0.24
CA HIS A 123 6.05 -5.30 1.57
C HIS A 123 6.68 -3.94 1.87
N LEU A 124 6.49 -3.44 3.10
CA LEU A 124 7.06 -2.16 3.50
C LEU A 124 8.58 -2.19 3.23
N PRO A 125 9.10 -1.42 2.25
CA PRO A 125 10.52 -1.37 1.98
C PRO A 125 11.13 -0.44 3.03
N LEU A 126 11.35 -1.02 4.20
CA LEU A 126 12.05 -0.35 5.28
C LEU A 126 13.54 -0.56 5.02
N GLY A 127 14.22 0.53 4.65
CA GLY A 127 15.66 0.50 4.48
C GLY A 127 16.33 0.10 5.79
N LEU A 128 17.39 -0.71 5.69
CA LEU A 128 18.31 -0.92 6.82
C LEU A 128 18.82 0.44 7.31
N PRO A 129 18.84 0.71 8.61
CA PRO A 129 19.30 1.99 9.13
C PRO A 129 20.74 2.24 8.65
N GLN A 130 20.95 3.35 7.94
CA GLN A 130 22.30 3.88 7.71
C GLN A 130 22.60 4.90 8.80
N GLY A 131 23.43 4.52 9.76
CA GLY A 131 23.88 5.38 10.86
C GLY A 131 23.96 4.64 12.20
N GLU A 132 24.57 5.26 13.20
CA GLU A 132 24.54 4.75 14.57
C GLU A 132 23.07 4.64 15.05
N PRO A 133 22.75 3.61 15.85
CA PRO A 133 21.43 3.51 16.48
C PRO A 133 21.16 4.80 17.24
N ALA A 134 19.97 5.37 17.04
CA ALA A 134 19.53 6.49 17.85
C ALA A 134 19.59 6.05 19.31
N SER A 135 20.01 6.95 20.21
CA SER A 135 19.97 6.69 21.64
C SER A 135 18.60 6.14 22.00
N SER A 136 18.54 4.87 22.38
CA SER A 136 17.32 4.15 22.69
C SER A 136 16.57 4.93 23.77
N HIS A 137 15.59 5.73 23.37
CA HIS A 137 14.61 6.25 24.29
C HIS A 137 13.69 5.08 24.61
N GLU A 138 14.04 4.31 25.64
CA GLU A 138 13.15 3.34 26.27
C GLU A 138 11.79 4.02 26.49
N GLY A 139 10.74 3.48 25.86
CA GLY A 139 9.37 3.97 26.02
C GLY A 139 8.88 4.95 24.96
N SER A 140 9.55 5.07 23.81
CA SER A 140 8.96 5.78 22.69
C SER A 140 7.99 4.88 21.91
N ASP A 141 6.69 5.10 22.11
CA ASP A 141 5.63 4.24 21.57
C ASP A 141 5.71 4.15 20.03
N CYS A 142 5.84 2.93 19.50
CA CYS A 142 5.72 2.61 18.08
C CYS A 142 4.29 2.86 17.60
N GLN A 143 3.93 4.14 17.46
CA GLN A 143 2.56 4.58 17.27
C GLN A 143 2.47 5.65 16.19
N LEU A 144 1.46 5.52 15.34
CA LEU A 144 1.00 6.63 14.51
C LEU A 144 0.39 7.70 15.41
N ARG A 145 0.68 8.97 15.11
CA ARG A 145 -0.01 10.10 15.73
C ARG A 145 -0.63 10.91 14.63
N ASN A 146 -1.96 10.89 14.55
CA ASN A 146 -2.75 11.50 13.47
C ASN A 146 -2.24 11.08 12.07
N GLY A 147 -1.98 9.79 11.92
CA GLY A 147 -1.56 9.14 10.68
C GLY A 147 -0.09 9.35 10.34
N VAL A 148 0.74 9.85 11.26
CA VAL A 148 2.19 10.03 11.01
C VAL A 148 2.99 9.30 12.07
N PHE A 149 3.90 8.43 11.63
CA PHE A 149 4.94 7.86 12.46
C PHE A 149 6.21 8.70 12.36
N ARG A 150 6.84 8.93 13.52
CA ARG A 150 8.06 9.75 13.68
C ARG A 150 9.14 8.90 14.33
N GLY A 151 10.11 8.48 13.53
CA GLY A 151 11.12 7.52 13.93
C GLY A 151 11.74 6.78 12.76
N ARG A 152 12.53 5.76 13.07
CA ARG A 152 13.01 4.78 12.11
C ARG A 152 12.17 3.53 12.25
N LEU A 153 11.81 2.92 11.12
CA LEU A 153 11.21 1.60 11.09
C LEU A 153 12.21 0.66 10.45
N HIS A 154 12.46 -0.46 11.11
CA HIS A 154 13.30 -1.52 10.58
C HIS A 154 12.62 -2.87 10.81
N ILE A 155 12.92 -3.85 9.98
CA ILE A 155 12.36 -5.20 10.09
C ILE A 155 13.52 -6.15 10.37
N ASP A 156 13.38 -6.98 11.41
CA ASP A 156 14.29 -8.09 11.70
C ASP A 156 13.49 -9.39 11.94
N ALA A 157 14.19 -10.47 12.33
CA ALA A 157 13.60 -11.79 12.53
C ALA A 157 12.43 -11.83 13.52
N GLN A 158 12.34 -10.83 14.39
CA GLN A 158 11.34 -10.68 15.44
C GLN A 158 10.16 -9.79 15.00
N GLY A 159 10.24 -9.20 13.80
CA GLY A 159 9.19 -8.38 13.19
C GLY A 159 9.63 -6.94 12.97
N ILE A 160 8.66 -6.02 13.03
CA ILE A 160 8.97 -4.59 12.97
C ILE A 160 9.51 -4.12 14.30
N HIS A 161 10.57 -3.35 14.22
CA HIS A 161 11.08 -2.53 15.29
C HIS A 161 10.99 -1.08 14.89
N CYS A 162 10.77 -0.25 15.89
CA CYS A 162 10.78 1.17 15.72
C CYS A 162 11.76 1.82 16.69
N ASP A 163 12.51 2.78 16.18
CA ASP A 163 13.25 3.72 17.01
C ASP A 163 12.52 5.04 16.90
N ALA A 164 11.78 5.49 17.92
CA ALA A 164 11.13 6.78 17.75
C ALA A 164 12.16 7.91 17.74
N GLU A 165 11.95 8.79 16.78
CA GLU A 165 12.68 10.03 16.63
C GLU A 165 11.63 11.11 16.40
N PRO A 166 11.27 11.88 17.43
CA PRO A 166 10.12 12.81 17.38
C PRO A 166 10.18 13.80 16.21
N ASN A 167 11.39 14.10 15.72
CA ASN A 167 11.62 15.08 14.67
C ASN A 167 11.71 14.50 13.26
N THR A 168 11.69 13.17 13.11
CA THR A 168 11.94 12.49 11.83
C THR A 168 10.70 11.74 11.35
N PRO A 169 9.79 12.37 10.58
CA PRO A 169 8.66 11.64 10.00
C PRO A 169 9.15 10.67 8.92
N SER A 170 8.79 9.39 9.05
CA SER A 170 9.27 8.32 8.14
C SER A 170 8.15 7.51 7.51
N LEU A 171 6.94 7.55 8.06
CA LEU A 171 5.78 6.88 7.48
C LEU A 171 4.54 7.73 7.71
N ARG A 172 3.68 7.80 6.70
CA ARG A 172 2.39 8.48 6.80
C ARG A 172 1.28 7.62 6.24
N LEU A 173 0.25 7.38 7.04
CA LEU A 173 -1.05 6.91 6.62
C LEU A 173 -1.75 8.02 5.84
N ILE A 174 -2.07 7.74 4.57
CA ILE A 174 -2.68 8.70 3.63
C ILE A 174 -4.16 8.40 3.38
N SER A 175 -4.59 7.15 3.53
CA SER A 175 -6.00 6.77 3.53
C SER A 175 -6.25 5.51 4.35
N VAL A 176 -7.48 5.44 4.86
CA VAL A 176 -8.11 4.24 5.42
C VAL A 176 -9.41 4.11 4.66
N ASP A 177 -9.55 3.03 3.90
CA ASP A 177 -10.79 2.67 3.23
C ASP A 177 -11.25 1.30 3.75
N PHE A 178 -12.51 0.94 3.51
CA PHE A 178 -13.07 -0.32 3.96
C PHE A 178 -13.65 -1.08 2.79
N ALA A 179 -13.34 -2.37 2.70
CA ALA A 179 -13.76 -3.26 1.63
C ALA A 179 -13.72 -4.71 2.11
N ASP A 180 -14.48 -5.60 1.47
CA ASP A 180 -14.23 -7.04 1.51
C ASP A 180 -13.26 -7.36 0.35
N VAL A 181 -11.98 -7.62 0.67
CA VAL A 181 -10.94 -7.77 -0.37
C VAL A 181 -10.71 -9.21 -0.82
N ASN A 182 -11.19 -10.19 -0.07
CA ASN A 182 -11.07 -11.63 -0.34
C ASN A 182 -12.42 -12.35 -0.56
N GLY A 183 -13.54 -11.68 -0.31
CA GLY A 183 -14.89 -12.19 -0.55
C GLY A 183 -15.46 -13.06 0.58
N ASP A 184 -14.95 -12.90 1.80
CA ASP A 184 -15.36 -13.72 2.96
C ASP A 184 -16.50 -13.11 3.79
N GLN A 185 -17.06 -11.98 3.34
CA GLN A 185 -18.12 -11.22 4.01
C GLN A 185 -17.71 -10.63 5.37
N VAL A 186 -16.41 -10.57 5.67
CA VAL A 186 -15.86 -9.81 6.79
C VAL A 186 -15.30 -8.50 6.25
N LEU A 187 -15.55 -7.41 6.97
CA LEU A 187 -15.08 -6.10 6.56
C LEU A 187 -13.59 -5.94 6.85
N ASP A 188 -12.81 -5.62 5.82
CA ASP A 188 -11.40 -5.31 5.95
C ASP A 188 -11.16 -3.80 5.96
N ALA A 189 -10.15 -3.37 6.72
CA ALA A 189 -9.61 -2.03 6.62
C ALA A 189 -8.39 -2.03 5.71
N VAL A 190 -8.42 -1.19 4.68
CA VAL A 190 -7.35 -1.05 3.69
C VAL A 190 -6.56 0.22 3.98
N LEU A 191 -5.39 0.04 4.56
CA LEU A 191 -4.50 1.13 4.96
C LEU A 191 -3.54 1.46 3.82
N ARG A 192 -3.48 2.73 3.40
CA ARG A 192 -2.44 3.20 2.47
C ARG A 192 -1.40 4.02 3.19
N PHE A 193 -0.16 3.58 3.13
CA PHE A 193 0.98 4.30 3.68
C PHE A 193 1.83 4.90 2.58
N ILE A 194 2.52 6.01 2.88
CA ILE A 194 3.60 6.53 2.07
C ILE A 194 4.84 6.68 2.95
N PRO A 195 5.99 6.11 2.56
CA PRO A 195 7.23 6.35 3.29
C PRO A 195 7.68 7.79 3.06
N LEU A 196 8.26 8.37 4.11
CA LEU A 196 8.75 9.74 4.18
C LEU A 196 10.25 9.73 4.48
N GLY A 197 10.90 10.87 4.22
CA GLY A 197 12.31 11.07 4.53
C GLY A 197 13.26 10.90 3.34
N PRO A 198 14.57 11.11 3.56
CA PRO A 198 15.60 11.01 2.54
C PRO A 198 15.72 9.58 1.99
N GLY A 199 15.84 9.44 0.67
CA GLY A 199 15.97 8.12 0.03
C GLY A 199 14.67 7.30 -0.08
N ALA A 200 13.58 7.73 0.56
CA ALA A 200 12.30 7.04 0.50
C ALA A 200 11.68 7.09 -0.90
N VAL A 201 11.31 5.92 -1.43
CA VAL A 201 10.52 5.80 -2.65
C VAL A 201 9.08 6.18 -2.31
N ARG A 202 8.63 7.36 -2.76
CA ARG A 202 7.29 7.91 -2.48
C ARG A 202 6.18 7.22 -3.28
N LEU A 203 6.11 5.90 -3.20
CA LEU A 203 5.02 5.10 -3.74
C LEU A 203 4.09 4.69 -2.59
N PRO A 204 2.77 4.84 -2.75
CA PRO A 204 1.81 4.32 -1.79
C PRO A 204 1.95 2.80 -1.64
N MET A 205 1.97 2.34 -0.40
CA MET A 205 1.94 0.93 0.00
C MET A 205 0.56 0.63 0.56
N THR A 206 0.02 -0.54 0.24
CA THR A 206 -1.32 -0.95 0.69
C THR A 206 -1.19 -2.11 1.66
N LEU A 207 -1.80 -1.97 2.84
CA LEU A 207 -1.88 -3.01 3.86
C LEU A 207 -3.36 -3.24 4.19
N PRO A 208 -3.98 -4.29 3.65
CA PRO A 208 -5.28 -4.74 4.10
C PRO A 208 -5.13 -5.44 5.46
N VAL A 209 -6.01 -5.10 6.39
CA VAL A 209 -6.06 -5.70 7.72
C VAL A 209 -7.49 -6.11 8.05
N THR A 210 -7.62 -7.25 8.70
CA THR A 210 -8.89 -7.81 9.12
C THR A 210 -8.79 -8.36 10.54
N ARG A 211 -9.93 -8.47 11.21
CA ARG A 211 -10.04 -9.16 12.50
C ARG A 211 -11.44 -9.71 12.65
N PHE A 212 -11.55 -10.82 13.37
CA PHE A 212 -12.81 -11.55 13.56
C PHE A 212 -13.47 -11.27 14.92
N SER A 213 -12.92 -10.31 15.68
CA SER A 213 -13.52 -9.80 16.91
C SER A 213 -12.93 -8.44 17.31
N ASP A 214 -13.67 -7.67 18.11
CA ASP A 214 -13.26 -6.31 18.51
C ASP A 214 -12.01 -6.26 19.40
N SER A 215 -11.66 -7.38 20.04
CA SER A 215 -10.47 -7.53 20.90
C SER A 215 -9.41 -8.44 20.29
N GLY A 216 -9.69 -9.04 19.13
CA GLY A 216 -8.76 -9.92 18.43
C GLY A 216 -7.62 -9.15 17.77
N PRO A 217 -6.48 -9.85 17.50
CA PRO A 217 -5.39 -9.26 16.74
C PRO A 217 -5.83 -9.00 15.30
N PHE A 218 -5.23 -7.99 14.67
CA PHE A 218 -5.34 -7.85 13.22
C PHE A 218 -4.52 -8.92 12.51
N THR A 219 -5.01 -9.33 11.35
CA THR A 219 -4.37 -10.27 10.44
C THR A 219 -4.48 -9.74 9.01
N VAL A 220 -3.67 -10.26 8.09
CA VAL A 220 -3.82 -9.96 6.66
C VAL A 220 -4.87 -10.91 6.09
N PRO A 221 -5.90 -10.42 5.37
CA PRO A 221 -6.85 -11.29 4.66
C PRO A 221 -6.14 -12.27 3.73
N ASP A 222 -6.68 -13.47 3.56
CA ASP A 222 -6.13 -14.44 2.60
C ASP A 222 -6.44 -13.96 1.18
N LEU A 223 -5.42 -13.44 0.50
CA LEU A 223 -5.55 -12.82 -0.83
C LEU A 223 -5.01 -13.77 -1.89
N ASP A 224 -5.77 -13.93 -2.98
CA ASP A 224 -5.33 -14.71 -4.12
C ASP A 224 -3.96 -14.20 -4.63
N PRO A 225 -2.95 -15.06 -4.74
CA PRO A 225 -1.66 -14.68 -5.29
C PRO A 225 -1.83 -14.24 -6.75
N PRO A 226 -0.95 -13.35 -7.26
CA PRO A 226 -1.00 -12.93 -8.64
C PRO A 226 -0.85 -14.15 -9.55
N ALA A 227 -1.72 -14.25 -10.55
CA ALA A 227 -1.59 -15.30 -11.56
C ALA A 227 -0.18 -15.22 -12.17
N PRO A 228 0.56 -16.36 -12.28
CA PRO A 228 1.90 -16.34 -12.85
C PRO A 228 1.86 -15.71 -14.25
N PRO A 229 2.87 -14.92 -14.63
CA PRO A 229 2.90 -14.26 -15.92
C PRO A 229 2.76 -15.31 -17.02
N GLN A 230 1.64 -15.22 -17.76
CA GLN A 230 1.43 -16.04 -18.95
C GLN A 230 2.47 -15.59 -19.97
N LEU A 231 3.55 -16.37 -20.11
CA LEU A 231 4.54 -16.20 -21.17
C LEU A 231 3.80 -16.32 -22.51
N ARG A 232 3.61 -15.20 -23.20
CA ARG A 232 3.17 -15.15 -24.60
C ARG A 232 4.38 -15.12 -25.52
#